data_AF-A0A9D7QKA9-F1
#
_entry.id   AF-A0A9D7QKA9-F1
#
_cell.length_a   1.000
_cell.length_b   1.000
_cell.length_c   1.000
_cell.angle_alpha   90.00
_cell.angle_beta   90.00
_cell.angle_gamma   90.00
#
_symmetry.space_group_name_H-M   'P 1'
#
loop_
_entity.id
_entity.type
_entity.pdbx_description
1 polymer ?
#
loop_
_entity_poly.entity_id
_entity_poly.type
_entity_poly.pdbx_seq_one_letter_code
_entity_poly.pdbx_strand_id
1 'polypeptide(L)'
;MFGKILIANRGEIALRVQRACRELGIKTVAVHSEVDREAKYVKLADESVCIGPAQSALSYLNIPAIISAAEVTDSEAIHPGYGFLSENADFAERVESSGFVFIGPRADTIRLMGDKVSAKDAMKAAGVPCVPGSDGALPEDPKEIVRIARIVGYPVIVKAAGGGGGRGMRVVHTEAALVNAVQMTRTEAQAAFGNPMVYLERFLENPRHVEIQILADQFKNAIYLGERDCSMQRRHQKVIEEAPAPHIPARLISRIGERCADACRRFDYRGAGTFEFLYENGEFFFIEMNTRVQVEHPVTEAITGIDIVQEQIRVAAGEKLRYRQKDVTFRGHAIECRINAEDPFTFVPCPGKITFYHPPGGPGIRVDSHIYQGYTVPQHYDSMVGKVIAYGDTREQAIRRMRIALSEMGIEGIKTNIPLHQELMQDARFVEGGTSIHYLEKKLAEKGEVKR
;
A
#
# COMPACT_ATOMS: atom_id res chain seq x y z
N MET A 1 10.01 -8.55 24.90
CA MET A 1 9.17 -7.40 24.51
C MET A 1 9.96 -6.13 24.70
N PHE A 2 9.79 -5.13 23.84
CA PHE A 2 10.52 -3.87 23.92
C PHE A 2 10.05 -2.99 25.07
N GLY A 3 10.95 -2.21 25.67
CA GLY A 3 10.60 -1.16 26.64
C GLY A 3 10.15 0.14 25.98
N LYS A 4 10.78 0.52 24.86
CA LYS A 4 10.51 1.79 24.15
C LYS A 4 10.72 1.64 22.64
N ILE A 5 9.78 2.15 21.84
CA ILE A 5 9.82 2.14 20.37
C ILE A 5 9.75 3.57 19.84
N LEU A 6 10.66 3.92 18.92
CA LEU A 6 10.58 5.13 18.11
C LEU A 6 9.75 4.87 16.85
N ILE A 7 8.83 5.78 16.56
CA ILE A 7 7.96 5.72 15.39
C ILE A 7 8.51 6.68 14.35
N ALA A 8 9.17 6.15 13.32
CA ALA A 8 9.80 6.93 12.24
C ALA A 8 8.79 7.27 11.13
N ASN A 9 7.65 7.84 11.52
CA ASN A 9 6.57 8.21 10.60
C ASN A 9 5.69 9.32 11.21
N ARG A 10 4.64 9.73 10.49
CA ARG A 10 3.68 10.77 10.88
C ARG A 10 2.24 10.34 10.64
N GLY A 11 1.30 11.23 10.97
CA GLY A 11 -0.09 11.12 10.57
C GLY A 11 -0.83 9.96 11.27
N GLU A 12 -1.75 9.33 10.55
CA GLU A 12 -2.60 8.27 11.10
C GLU A 12 -1.78 7.03 11.49
N ILE A 13 -0.82 6.62 10.65
CA ILE A 13 -0.03 5.41 10.89
C ILE A 13 0.87 5.55 12.13
N ALA A 14 1.41 6.74 12.39
CA ALA A 14 2.15 6.98 13.61
C ALA A 14 1.26 6.77 14.85
N LEU A 15 0.02 7.28 14.80
CA LEU A 15 -0.93 7.08 15.89
C LEU A 15 -1.42 5.63 16.00
N ARG A 16 -1.58 4.92 14.88
CA ARG A 16 -1.93 3.49 14.84
C ARG A 16 -0.88 2.61 15.51
N VAL A 17 0.41 2.85 15.20
CA VAL A 17 1.54 2.16 15.83
C VAL A 17 1.61 2.51 17.31
N GLN A 18 1.45 3.78 17.64
CA GLN A 18 1.44 4.23 19.03
C GLN A 18 0.35 3.55 19.88
N ARG A 19 -0.85 3.36 19.33
CA ARG A 19 -1.93 2.61 19.98
C ARG A 19 -1.54 1.14 20.22
N ALA A 20 -0.96 0.47 19.23
CA ALA A 20 -0.47 -0.90 19.38
C ALA A 20 0.61 -1.01 20.48
N CYS A 21 1.59 -0.10 20.49
CA CYS A 21 2.61 -0.06 21.52
C CYS A 21 2.01 0.09 22.93
N ARG A 22 1.04 1.00 23.11
CA ARG A 22 0.37 1.23 24.39
C ARG A 22 -0.39 0.00 24.90
N GLU A 23 -1.11 -0.69 24.02
CA GLU A 23 -1.81 -1.94 24.38
C GLU A 23 -0.82 -3.05 24.79
N LEU A 24 0.40 -3.01 24.26
CA LEU A 24 1.48 -3.91 24.63
C LEU A 24 2.30 -3.43 25.84
N GLY A 25 1.98 -2.27 26.42
CA GLY A 25 2.71 -1.69 27.56
C GLY A 25 4.06 -1.08 27.20
N ILE A 26 4.29 -0.72 25.93
CA ILE A 26 5.55 -0.21 25.39
C ILE A 26 5.48 1.32 25.29
N LYS A 27 6.53 2.01 25.76
CA LYS A 27 6.65 3.47 25.61
C LYS A 27 6.94 3.86 24.17
N THR A 28 6.55 5.07 23.79
CA THR A 28 6.57 5.55 22.41
C THR A 28 7.30 6.88 22.27
N VAL A 29 8.15 6.97 21.25
CA VAL A 29 8.80 8.21 20.82
C VAL A 29 8.25 8.61 19.46
N ALA A 30 7.62 9.77 19.36
CA ALA A 30 7.21 10.34 18.08
C ALA A 30 8.29 11.27 17.54
N VAL A 31 8.82 10.98 16.34
CA VAL A 31 9.58 12.00 15.60
C VAL A 31 8.63 12.91 14.85
N HIS A 32 8.99 14.19 14.72
CA HIS A 32 8.18 15.13 13.98
C HIS A 32 9.01 16.22 13.31
N SER A 33 8.50 16.78 12.22
CA SER A 33 9.02 18.04 11.68
C SER A 33 8.50 19.25 12.47
N GLU A 34 9.08 20.42 12.24
CA GLU A 34 8.64 21.67 12.88
C GLU A 34 7.14 21.96 12.69
N VAL A 35 6.59 21.67 11.50
CA VAL A 35 5.18 21.94 11.17
C VAL A 35 4.22 20.91 11.76
N ASP A 36 4.71 19.73 12.14
CA ASP A 36 3.91 18.68 12.78
C ASP A 36 3.94 18.78 14.33
N ARG A 37 4.57 19.80 14.91
CA ARG A 37 4.70 19.98 16.38
C ARG A 37 3.37 19.87 17.15
N GLU A 38 2.29 20.34 16.54
CA GLU A 38 0.95 20.31 17.14
C GLU A 38 0.13 19.06 16.77
N ALA A 39 0.68 18.13 15.97
CA ALA A 39 -0.05 16.95 15.55
C ALA A 39 -0.41 16.03 16.71
N LYS A 40 -1.57 15.36 16.60
CA LYS A 40 -2.12 14.55 17.70
C LYS A 40 -1.20 13.40 18.14
N TYR A 41 -0.55 12.74 17.19
CA TYR A 41 0.39 11.64 17.48
C TYR A 41 1.63 12.11 18.25
N VAL A 42 2.06 13.37 18.03
CA VAL A 42 3.15 13.99 18.81
C VAL A 42 2.70 14.26 20.23
N LYS A 43 1.55 14.92 20.41
CA LYS A 43 1.02 15.29 21.74
C LYS A 43 0.64 14.11 22.62
N LEU A 44 0.38 12.96 22.00
CA LEU A 44 0.06 11.75 22.74
C LEU A 44 1.32 10.93 23.06
N ALA A 45 2.42 11.05 22.33
CA ALA A 45 3.60 10.22 22.57
C ALA A 45 4.17 10.43 23.98
N ASP A 46 4.84 9.41 24.52
CA ASP A 46 5.48 9.51 25.83
C ASP A 46 6.64 10.51 25.78
N GLU A 47 7.35 10.53 24.64
CA GLU A 47 8.39 11.50 24.30
C GLU A 47 8.27 11.89 22.83
N SER A 48 8.80 13.07 22.47
CA SER A 48 8.82 13.51 21.07
C SER A 48 10.12 14.25 20.73
N VAL A 49 10.63 14.03 19.51
CA VAL A 49 11.86 14.68 19.02
C VAL A 49 11.59 15.39 17.70
N CYS A 50 11.96 16.67 17.64
CA CYS A 50 11.92 17.43 16.39
C CYS A 50 13.14 17.04 15.53
N ILE A 51 12.89 16.49 14.33
CA ILE A 51 13.93 15.94 13.44
C ILE A 51 14.27 16.85 12.26
N GLY A 52 13.66 18.04 12.18
CA GLY A 52 14.03 19.03 11.17
C GLY A 52 12.85 19.85 10.64
N PRO A 53 13.07 20.64 9.58
CA PRO A 53 12.05 21.50 8.99
C PRO A 53 11.02 20.69 8.18
N ALA A 54 10.02 21.38 7.64
CA ALA A 54 8.88 20.76 6.98
C ALA A 54 9.23 19.85 5.77
N GLN A 55 10.29 20.18 5.03
CA GLN A 55 10.68 19.41 3.85
C GLN A 55 11.12 18.00 4.25
N SER A 56 10.44 16.97 3.73
CA SER A 56 10.68 15.57 4.12
C SER A 56 12.14 15.12 3.96
N ALA A 57 12.84 15.61 2.92
CA ALA A 57 14.27 15.34 2.69
C ALA A 57 15.17 15.76 3.87
N LEU A 58 14.75 16.79 4.61
CA LEU A 58 15.48 17.34 5.76
C LEU A 58 14.93 16.85 7.10
N SER A 59 13.80 16.11 7.11
CA SER A 59 13.14 15.56 8.30
C SER A 59 12.86 14.05 8.17
N TYR A 60 11.67 13.63 7.74
CA TYR A 60 11.25 12.22 7.75
C TYR A 60 12.06 11.28 6.84
N LEU A 61 12.86 11.81 5.92
CA LEU A 61 13.80 11.07 5.08
C LEU A 61 15.26 11.25 5.52
N ASN A 62 15.51 12.01 6.60
CA ASN A 62 16.83 12.26 7.15
C ASN A 62 17.22 11.14 8.12
N ILE A 63 17.86 10.10 7.58
CA ILE A 63 18.29 8.93 8.34
C ILE A 63 19.15 9.31 9.56
N PRO A 64 20.21 10.14 9.46
CA PRO A 64 20.98 10.58 10.63
C PRO A 64 20.12 11.18 11.74
N ALA A 65 19.18 12.07 11.42
CA ALA A 65 18.33 12.71 12.42
C ALA A 65 17.44 11.70 13.17
N ILE A 66 16.91 10.70 12.46
CA ILE A 66 16.07 9.66 13.05
C ILE A 66 16.89 8.72 13.93
N ILE A 67 18.09 8.31 13.50
CA ILE A 67 18.98 7.47 14.30
C ILE A 67 19.42 8.20 15.57
N SER A 68 19.81 9.47 15.46
CA SER A 68 20.13 10.31 16.62
C SER A 68 18.95 10.48 17.56
N ALA A 69 17.72 10.64 17.04
CA ALA A 69 16.52 10.67 17.87
C ALA A 69 16.29 9.35 18.63
N ALA A 70 16.58 8.20 18.01
CA ALA A 70 16.49 6.90 18.67
C ALA A 70 17.54 6.74 19.79
N GLU A 71 18.78 7.18 19.53
CA GLU A 71 19.89 7.15 20.49
C GLU A 71 19.60 8.02 21.72
N VAL A 72 19.25 9.29 21.54
CA VAL A 72 19.05 10.24 22.66
C VAL A 72 17.80 9.93 23.51
N THR A 73 16.90 9.08 22.99
CA THR A 73 15.69 8.67 23.70
C THR A 73 15.77 7.25 24.24
N ASP A 74 16.92 6.56 24.11
CA ASP A 74 17.08 5.16 24.54
C ASP A 74 15.99 4.23 23.96
N SER A 75 15.64 4.43 22.68
CA SER A 75 14.69 3.55 22.00
C SER A 75 15.35 2.22 21.66
N GLU A 76 14.61 1.10 21.74
CA GLU A 76 15.16 -0.24 21.46
C GLU A 76 14.87 -0.68 20.02
N ALA A 77 13.82 -0.13 19.43
CA ALA A 77 13.37 -0.48 18.09
C ALA A 77 12.73 0.71 17.37
N ILE A 78 12.72 0.64 16.05
CA ILE A 78 12.15 1.67 15.17
C ILE A 78 11.06 1.06 14.31
N HIS A 79 9.85 1.60 14.42
CA HIS A 79 8.74 1.27 13.53
C HIS A 79 8.65 2.30 12.40
N PRO A 80 8.84 1.91 11.13
CA PRO A 80 8.88 2.87 10.04
C PRO A 80 7.49 3.20 9.47
N GLY A 81 6.43 2.47 9.87
CA GLY A 81 5.08 2.67 9.34
C GLY A 81 5.02 2.28 7.85
N TYR A 82 4.43 3.15 7.03
CA TYR A 82 4.44 3.02 5.57
C TYR A 82 4.87 4.32 4.89
N GLY A 83 5.33 4.26 3.64
CA GLY A 83 5.94 5.41 2.96
C GLY A 83 7.26 5.83 3.63
N PHE A 84 7.76 7.02 3.31
CA PHE A 84 9.05 7.52 3.79
C PHE A 84 10.18 6.49 3.65
N LEU A 85 10.74 6.02 4.77
CA LEU A 85 11.88 5.10 4.83
C LEU A 85 11.48 3.63 5.07
N SER A 86 10.19 3.31 5.08
CA SER A 86 9.70 1.95 5.38
C SER A 86 10.12 0.86 4.40
N GLU A 87 10.43 1.23 3.16
CA GLU A 87 10.96 0.32 2.12
C GLU A 87 12.38 0.73 1.71
N ASN A 88 13.07 1.52 2.55
CA ASN A 88 14.45 1.90 2.32
C ASN A 88 15.40 0.89 2.99
N ALA A 89 16.05 0.04 2.20
CA ALA A 89 16.95 -0.99 2.71
C ALA A 89 18.15 -0.43 3.47
N ASP A 90 18.72 0.69 3.01
CA ASP A 90 19.89 1.31 3.65
C ASP A 90 19.51 1.90 5.02
N PHE A 91 18.27 2.38 5.16
CA PHE A 91 17.73 2.76 6.46
C PHE A 91 17.62 1.56 7.38
N ALA A 92 16.98 0.47 6.94
CA ALA A 92 16.85 -0.75 7.75
C ALA A 92 18.22 -1.30 8.19
N GLU A 93 19.20 -1.32 7.30
CA GLU A 93 20.58 -1.73 7.60
C GLU A 93 21.27 -0.81 8.60
N ARG A 94 21.08 0.51 8.49
CA ARG A 94 21.62 1.48 9.45
C ARG A 94 20.97 1.35 10.82
N VAL A 95 19.65 1.13 10.89
CA VAL A 95 18.94 0.86 12.15
C VAL A 95 19.54 -0.35 12.86
N GLU A 96 19.68 -1.48 12.16
CA GLU A 96 20.24 -2.70 12.72
C GLU A 96 21.74 -2.56 13.08
N SER A 97 22.53 -1.86 12.26
CA SER A 97 23.95 -1.60 12.52
C SER A 97 24.20 -0.64 13.69
N SER A 98 23.25 0.25 13.99
CA SER A 98 23.27 1.12 15.17
C SER A 98 22.77 0.43 16.45
N GLY A 99 22.44 -0.87 16.39
CA GLY A 99 22.03 -1.65 17.56
C GLY A 99 20.53 -1.60 17.88
N PHE A 100 19.71 -0.99 17.01
CA PHE A 100 18.26 -0.96 17.16
C PHE A 100 17.61 -2.08 16.36
N VAL A 101 16.39 -2.50 16.73
CA VAL A 101 15.61 -3.42 15.90
C VAL A 101 14.77 -2.64 14.89
N PHE A 102 14.91 -2.97 13.60
CA PHE A 102 13.99 -2.49 12.57
C PHE A 102 12.70 -3.33 12.59
N ILE A 103 11.55 -2.70 12.87
CA ILE A 103 10.25 -3.40 12.91
C ILE A 103 9.70 -3.52 11.47
N GLY A 104 10.20 -4.52 10.77
CA GLY A 104 9.87 -4.82 9.38
C GLY A 104 10.79 -5.91 8.83
N PRO A 105 10.79 -6.14 7.51
CA PRO A 105 11.69 -7.10 6.87
C PRO A 105 13.16 -6.70 7.00
N ARG A 106 14.07 -7.65 6.79
CA ARG A 106 15.51 -7.39 6.78
C ARG A 106 15.93 -6.59 5.54
N ALA A 107 17.04 -5.87 5.63
CA ALA A 107 17.51 -4.99 4.55
C ALA A 107 17.75 -5.73 3.22
N ASP A 108 18.31 -6.94 3.27
CA ASP A 108 18.50 -7.82 2.11
C ASP A 108 17.18 -8.18 1.41
N THR A 109 16.14 -8.45 2.20
CA THR A 109 14.79 -8.76 1.73
C THR A 109 14.13 -7.54 1.09
N ILE A 110 14.32 -6.36 1.68
CA ILE A 110 13.84 -5.09 1.11
C ILE A 110 14.55 -4.83 -0.23
N ARG A 111 15.87 -5.06 -0.34
CA ARG A 111 16.61 -4.92 -1.62
C ARG A 111 16.10 -5.91 -2.67
N LEU A 112 15.93 -7.17 -2.29
CA LEU A 112 15.48 -8.24 -3.18
C LEU A 112 14.11 -7.91 -3.79
N MET A 113 13.16 -7.47 -2.95
CA MET A 113 11.78 -7.20 -3.39
C MET A 113 11.60 -5.80 -3.98
N GLY A 114 12.49 -4.85 -3.65
CA GLY A 114 12.49 -3.50 -4.23
C GLY A 114 13.02 -3.44 -5.66
N ASP A 115 13.85 -4.41 -6.08
CA ASP A 115 14.27 -4.55 -7.47
C ASP A 115 13.27 -5.39 -8.27
N LYS A 116 12.64 -4.80 -9.29
CA LYS A 116 11.56 -5.44 -10.06
C LYS A 116 12.00 -6.73 -10.76
N VAL A 117 13.25 -6.80 -11.24
CA VAL A 117 13.76 -7.98 -11.95
C VAL A 117 13.99 -9.11 -10.95
N SER A 118 14.75 -8.82 -9.88
CA SER A 118 15.07 -9.78 -8.82
C SER A 118 13.81 -10.27 -8.11
N ALA A 119 12.83 -9.39 -7.85
CA ALA A 119 11.54 -9.75 -7.29
C ALA A 119 10.77 -10.70 -8.22
N LYS A 120 10.70 -10.41 -9.53
CA LYS A 120 10.01 -11.27 -10.51
C LYS A 120 10.66 -12.64 -10.60
N ASP A 121 11.99 -12.71 -10.59
CA ASP A 121 12.73 -13.97 -10.62
C ASP A 121 12.54 -14.78 -9.34
N ALA A 122 12.58 -14.13 -8.18
CA ALA A 122 12.28 -14.75 -6.89
C ALA A 122 10.83 -15.31 -6.85
N MET A 123 9.87 -14.57 -7.40
CA MET A 123 8.48 -15.01 -7.50
C MET A 123 8.31 -16.19 -8.45
N LYS A 124 8.94 -16.16 -9.64
CA LYS A 124 8.97 -17.29 -10.57
C LYS A 124 9.55 -18.54 -9.90
N ALA A 125 10.67 -18.40 -9.19
CA ALA A 125 11.31 -19.51 -8.45
C ALA A 125 10.42 -20.03 -7.30
N ALA A 126 9.67 -19.15 -6.64
CA ALA A 126 8.66 -19.50 -5.64
C ALA A 126 7.39 -20.12 -6.22
N GLY A 127 7.24 -20.13 -7.55
CA GLY A 127 6.03 -20.58 -8.23
C GLY A 127 4.86 -19.60 -8.10
N VAL A 128 5.09 -18.35 -7.71
CA VAL A 128 4.08 -17.30 -7.75
C VAL A 128 3.90 -16.88 -9.22
N PRO A 129 2.68 -16.92 -9.78
CA PRO A 129 2.47 -16.54 -11.17
C PRO A 129 2.79 -15.06 -11.41
N CYS A 130 3.66 -14.77 -12.38
CA CYS A 130 4.02 -13.41 -12.79
C CYS A 130 3.38 -13.08 -14.14
N VAL A 131 3.26 -11.79 -14.48
CA VAL A 131 2.78 -11.36 -15.80
C VAL A 131 3.67 -11.98 -16.89
N PRO A 132 3.09 -12.75 -17.85
CA PRO A 132 3.82 -13.29 -18.98
C PRO A 132 4.52 -12.17 -19.74
N GLY A 133 5.77 -12.37 -20.12
CA GLY A 133 6.56 -11.32 -20.78
C GLY A 133 7.87 -11.85 -21.33
N SER A 134 8.68 -10.94 -21.84
CA SER A 134 10.06 -11.24 -22.24
C SER A 134 10.89 -11.66 -21.02
N ASP A 135 11.82 -12.59 -21.23
CA ASP A 135 12.82 -12.96 -20.22
C ASP A 135 13.93 -11.90 -20.17
N GLY A 136 13.57 -10.72 -19.66
CA GLY A 136 14.44 -9.55 -19.57
C GLY A 136 14.22 -8.53 -20.69
N ALA A 137 15.27 -7.78 -21.02
CA ALA A 137 15.23 -6.75 -22.05
C ALA A 137 14.95 -7.36 -23.44
N LEU A 138 14.17 -6.64 -24.27
CA LEU A 138 13.95 -7.04 -25.65
C LEU A 138 15.25 -6.96 -26.45
N PRO A 139 15.52 -7.96 -27.32
CA PRO A 139 16.71 -7.96 -28.19
C PRO A 139 16.62 -6.88 -29.27
N GLU A 140 17.73 -6.65 -29.98
CA GLU A 140 17.75 -5.67 -31.08
C GLU A 140 17.08 -6.18 -32.37
N ASP A 141 17.02 -7.50 -32.59
CA ASP A 141 16.43 -8.09 -33.80
C ASP A 141 14.88 -7.99 -33.80
N PRO A 142 14.28 -7.27 -34.77
CA PRO A 142 12.83 -7.18 -34.91
C PRO A 142 12.11 -8.52 -35.05
N LYS A 143 12.73 -9.53 -35.69
CA LYS A 143 12.09 -10.85 -35.88
C LYS A 143 11.95 -11.57 -34.55
N GLU A 144 12.97 -11.47 -33.70
CA GLU A 144 12.96 -12.07 -32.37
C GLU A 144 11.97 -11.36 -31.43
N ILE A 145 11.89 -10.03 -31.50
CA ILE A 145 10.86 -9.25 -30.80
C ILE A 145 9.45 -9.73 -31.16
N VAL A 146 9.17 -9.96 -32.45
CA VAL A 146 7.87 -10.50 -32.92
C VAL A 146 7.62 -11.91 -32.39
N ARG A 147 8.65 -12.78 -32.40
CA ARG A 147 8.54 -14.15 -31.86
C ARG A 147 8.17 -14.14 -30.38
N ILE A 148 8.83 -13.30 -29.58
CA ILE A 148 8.53 -13.12 -28.15
C ILE A 148 7.09 -12.64 -27.96
N ALA A 149 6.65 -11.62 -28.69
CA ALA A 149 5.29 -11.10 -28.58
C ALA A 149 4.22 -12.13 -28.95
N ARG A 150 4.47 -12.99 -29.94
CA ARG A 150 3.56 -14.10 -30.28
C ARG A 150 3.44 -15.13 -29.16
N ILE A 151 4.53 -15.43 -28.47
CA ILE A 151 4.54 -16.36 -27.33
C ILE A 151 3.78 -15.75 -26.13
N VAL A 152 3.98 -14.46 -25.87
CA VAL A 152 3.29 -13.74 -24.80
C VAL A 152 1.79 -13.57 -25.09
N GLY A 153 1.44 -13.36 -26.37
CA GLY A 153 0.07 -13.15 -26.84
C GLY A 153 -0.36 -11.69 -26.78
N TYR A 154 -0.98 -11.20 -27.86
CA TYR A 154 -1.53 -9.84 -27.94
C TYR A 154 -2.88 -9.71 -27.19
N PRO A 155 -3.21 -8.52 -26.64
CA PRO A 155 -2.39 -7.30 -26.64
C PRO A 155 -1.19 -7.40 -25.68
N VAL A 156 -0.10 -6.74 -26.05
CA VAL A 156 1.13 -6.66 -25.25
C VAL A 156 1.42 -5.22 -24.88
N ILE A 157 2.17 -5.00 -23.81
CA ILE A 157 2.66 -3.68 -23.41
C ILE A 157 4.19 -3.68 -23.41
N VAL A 158 4.78 -2.71 -24.10
CA VAL A 158 6.21 -2.44 -24.08
C VAL A 158 6.48 -1.43 -22.97
N LYS A 159 7.39 -1.73 -22.04
CA LYS A 159 7.71 -0.88 -20.88
C LYS A 159 9.20 -0.58 -20.81
N ALA A 160 9.57 0.64 -20.44
CA ALA A 160 10.94 1.01 -20.10
C ALA A 160 11.38 0.36 -18.78
N ALA A 161 12.60 -0.19 -18.73
CA ALA A 161 13.15 -0.82 -17.53
C ALA A 161 13.32 0.17 -16.36
N GLY A 162 13.74 1.41 -16.66
CA GLY A 162 13.86 2.50 -15.68
C GLY A 162 12.59 3.33 -15.48
N GLY A 163 11.47 2.95 -16.10
CA GLY A 163 10.23 3.73 -16.09
C GLY A 163 9.34 3.48 -14.86
N GLY A 164 8.64 4.53 -14.43
CA GLY A 164 7.63 4.52 -13.36
C GLY A 164 6.54 5.56 -13.59
N GLY A 165 5.36 5.37 -13.00
CA GLY A 165 4.26 6.36 -13.04
C GLY A 165 3.61 6.56 -14.42
N GLY A 166 3.55 5.53 -15.26
CA GLY A 166 2.85 5.58 -16.55
C GLY A 166 3.65 6.15 -17.73
N ARG A 167 4.90 6.59 -17.52
CA ARG A 167 5.78 7.13 -18.59
C ARG A 167 6.68 6.03 -19.17
N GLY A 168 6.95 6.07 -20.48
CA GLY A 168 7.78 5.07 -21.15
C GLY A 168 7.09 3.70 -21.31
N MET A 169 5.78 3.68 -21.55
CA MET A 169 5.03 2.45 -21.79
C MET A 169 4.01 2.59 -22.92
N ARG A 170 3.86 1.56 -23.76
CA ARG A 170 2.91 1.56 -24.89
C ARG A 170 2.25 0.22 -25.10
N VAL A 171 0.93 0.25 -25.26
CA VAL A 171 0.12 -0.92 -25.58
C VAL A 171 0.14 -1.16 -27.09
N VAL A 172 0.32 -2.42 -27.47
CA VAL A 172 0.39 -2.89 -28.85
C VAL A 172 -0.64 -3.98 -29.01
N HIS A 173 -1.64 -3.75 -29.86
CA HIS A 173 -2.72 -4.69 -30.12
C HIS A 173 -2.44 -5.64 -31.29
N THR A 174 -1.53 -5.25 -32.19
CA THR A 174 -1.25 -6.00 -33.42
C THR A 174 0.24 -6.08 -33.71
N GLU A 175 0.65 -7.16 -34.37
CA GLU A 175 2.05 -7.39 -34.74
C GLU A 175 2.63 -6.28 -35.61
N ALA A 176 1.83 -5.74 -36.54
CA ALA A 176 2.24 -4.67 -37.44
C ALA A 176 2.71 -3.40 -36.72
N ALA A 177 2.18 -3.13 -35.52
CA ALA A 177 2.54 -1.96 -34.72
C ALA A 177 3.74 -2.20 -33.78
N LEU A 178 4.17 -3.45 -33.58
CA LEU A 178 5.10 -3.82 -32.50
C LEU A 178 6.48 -3.18 -32.66
N VAL A 179 7.13 -3.37 -33.80
CA VAL A 179 8.53 -2.94 -34.01
C VAL A 179 8.66 -1.43 -33.86
N ASN A 180 7.72 -0.69 -34.44
CA ASN A 180 7.68 0.76 -34.31
C ASN A 180 7.46 1.17 -32.83
N ALA A 181 6.48 0.56 -32.16
CA ALA A 181 6.21 0.84 -30.75
C ALA A 181 7.45 0.63 -29.87
N VAL A 182 8.19 -0.47 -30.06
CA VAL A 182 9.44 -0.76 -29.34
C VAL A 182 10.48 0.32 -29.59
N GLN A 183 10.75 0.68 -30.84
CA GLN A 183 11.75 1.68 -31.20
C GLN A 183 11.46 3.02 -30.52
N MET A 184 10.25 3.56 -30.67
CA MET A 184 9.97 4.86 -30.06
C MET A 184 9.84 4.79 -28.53
N THR A 185 9.59 3.62 -27.92
CA THR A 185 9.62 3.49 -26.45
C THR A 185 11.07 3.48 -25.96
N ARG A 186 12.01 2.86 -26.67
CA ARG A 186 13.45 2.94 -26.36
C ARG A 186 13.96 4.39 -26.42
N THR A 187 13.56 5.14 -27.45
CA THR A 187 13.93 6.57 -27.58
C THR A 187 13.41 7.40 -26.42
N GLU A 188 12.14 7.19 -26.03
CA GLU A 188 11.54 7.86 -24.88
C GLU A 188 12.23 7.47 -23.57
N ALA A 189 12.55 6.19 -23.39
CA ALA A 189 13.24 5.68 -22.21
C ALA A 189 14.66 6.27 -22.07
N GLN A 190 15.40 6.36 -23.18
CA GLN A 190 16.71 7.01 -23.21
C GLN A 190 16.61 8.48 -22.82
N ALA A 191 15.65 9.22 -23.38
CA ALA A 191 15.49 10.65 -23.14
C ALA A 191 15.02 10.95 -21.72
N ALA A 192 14.11 10.14 -21.18
CA ALA A 192 13.51 10.37 -19.87
C ALA A 192 14.33 9.79 -18.71
N PHE A 193 14.98 8.64 -18.91
CA PHE A 193 15.60 7.86 -17.83
C PHE A 193 17.09 7.57 -18.06
N GLY A 194 17.67 8.04 -19.17
CA GLY A 194 19.08 7.76 -19.51
C GLY A 194 19.36 6.29 -19.83
N ASN A 195 18.32 5.46 -19.96
CA ASN A 195 18.41 4.01 -20.14
C ASN A 195 17.44 3.57 -21.24
N PRO A 196 17.93 3.05 -22.39
CA PRO A 196 17.07 2.68 -23.51
C PRO A 196 16.43 1.30 -23.34
N MET A 197 16.74 0.56 -22.27
CA MET A 197 16.25 -0.79 -22.09
C MET A 197 14.72 -0.82 -21.96
N VAL A 198 14.11 -1.70 -22.74
CA VAL A 198 12.67 -1.96 -22.73
C VAL A 198 12.41 -3.46 -22.64
N TYR A 199 11.31 -3.85 -22.04
CA TYR A 199 10.82 -5.23 -21.95
C TYR A 199 9.36 -5.27 -22.39
N LEU A 200 8.86 -6.48 -22.63
CA LEU A 200 7.49 -6.71 -23.09
C LEU A 200 6.73 -7.57 -22.08
N GLU A 201 5.47 -7.24 -21.84
CA GLU A 201 4.57 -8.04 -21.02
C GLU A 201 3.20 -8.18 -21.69
N ARG A 202 2.42 -9.18 -21.29
CA ARG A 202 1.02 -9.26 -21.65
C ARG A 202 0.29 -8.04 -21.09
N PHE A 203 -0.53 -7.40 -21.92
CA PHE A 203 -1.40 -6.33 -21.48
C PHE A 203 -2.73 -6.92 -21.00
N LEU A 204 -3.08 -6.61 -19.75
CA LEU A 204 -4.38 -6.96 -19.18
C LEU A 204 -5.34 -5.81 -19.45
N GLU A 205 -6.51 -6.10 -20.01
CA GLU A 205 -7.42 -5.07 -20.52
C GLU A 205 -8.37 -4.55 -19.43
N ASN A 206 -8.84 -5.44 -18.56
CA ASN A 206 -9.76 -5.16 -17.46
C ASN A 206 -9.26 -5.76 -16.14
N PRO A 207 -7.99 -5.53 -15.75
CA PRO A 207 -7.47 -6.14 -14.54
C PRO A 207 -8.10 -5.51 -13.29
N ARG A 208 -8.29 -6.35 -12.29
CA ARG A 208 -8.52 -5.95 -10.90
C ARG A 208 -7.19 -5.91 -10.16
N HIS A 209 -7.03 -4.99 -9.23
CA HIS A 209 -5.88 -4.98 -8.32
C HIS A 209 -6.30 -5.76 -7.07
N VAL A 210 -5.70 -6.93 -6.87
CA VAL A 210 -5.99 -7.81 -5.74
C VAL A 210 -4.69 -8.14 -5.04
N GLU A 211 -4.67 -8.08 -3.72
CA GLU A 211 -3.44 -8.22 -2.96
C GLU A 211 -3.61 -9.16 -1.77
N ILE A 212 -2.54 -9.84 -1.38
CA ILE A 212 -2.54 -10.86 -0.32
C ILE A 212 -1.69 -10.39 0.85
N GLN A 213 -2.32 -10.29 2.03
CA GLN A 213 -1.63 -9.94 3.28
C GLN A 213 -0.87 -11.14 3.83
N ILE A 214 0.40 -10.96 4.19
CA ILE A 214 1.23 -11.95 4.85
C ILE A 214 1.71 -11.43 6.22
N LEU A 215 1.85 -12.36 7.16
CA LEU A 215 2.65 -12.22 8.37
C LEU A 215 3.68 -13.35 8.42
N ALA A 216 4.93 -13.03 8.74
CA ALA A 216 5.98 -14.03 8.92
C ALA A 216 6.87 -13.71 10.13
N ASP A 217 7.36 -14.75 10.82
CA ASP A 217 8.34 -14.61 11.90
C ASP A 217 9.75 -15.05 11.48
N GLN A 218 10.71 -14.78 12.35
CA GLN A 218 12.11 -15.18 12.17
C GLN A 218 12.36 -16.69 12.33
N PHE A 219 11.33 -17.50 12.59
CA PHE A 219 11.40 -18.94 12.80
C PHE A 219 10.85 -19.72 11.60
N LYS A 220 10.78 -19.08 10.43
CA LYS A 220 10.26 -19.63 9.17
C LYS A 220 8.77 -19.99 9.22
N ASN A 221 8.01 -19.40 10.14
CA ASN A 221 6.55 -19.44 10.06
C ASN A 221 6.06 -18.27 9.22
N ALA A 222 5.13 -18.53 8.30
CA ALA A 222 4.45 -17.51 7.53
C ALA A 222 2.99 -17.93 7.34
N ILE A 223 2.07 -16.97 7.42
CA ILE A 223 0.63 -17.15 7.21
C ILE A 223 0.10 -16.05 6.30
N TYR A 224 -0.97 -16.32 5.56
CA TYR A 224 -1.73 -15.31 4.84
C TYR A 224 -3.02 -14.95 5.57
N LEU A 225 -3.36 -13.66 5.55
CA LEU A 225 -4.54 -13.09 6.19
C LEU A 225 -5.60 -12.70 5.14
N GLY A 226 -5.73 -13.52 4.11
CA GLY A 226 -6.68 -13.32 3.02
C GLY A 226 -6.24 -12.24 2.03
N GLU A 227 -7.21 -11.82 1.23
CA GLU A 227 -7.04 -10.87 0.15
C GLU A 227 -7.79 -9.55 0.36
N ARG A 228 -7.35 -8.52 -0.36
CA ARG A 228 -8.06 -7.24 -0.51
C ARG A 228 -8.25 -6.93 -1.98
N ASP A 229 -9.41 -6.39 -2.34
CA ASP A 229 -9.63 -5.74 -3.63
C ASP A 229 -9.36 -4.25 -3.47
N CYS A 230 -8.37 -3.76 -4.21
CA CYS A 230 -7.94 -2.37 -4.21
C CYS A 230 -8.15 -1.73 -5.59
N SER A 231 -9.07 -2.25 -6.40
CA SER A 231 -9.26 -1.85 -7.80
C SER A 231 -9.89 -0.47 -7.97
N MET A 232 -10.51 0.09 -6.93
CA MET A 232 -11.05 1.44 -6.99
C MET A 232 -9.92 2.47 -6.87
N GLN A 233 -9.32 2.80 -8.01
CA GLN A 233 -8.12 3.62 -8.10
C GLN A 233 -8.30 4.82 -9.02
N ARG A 234 -7.54 5.88 -8.76
CA ARG A 234 -7.41 7.03 -9.66
C ARG A 234 -5.94 7.36 -9.87
N ARG A 235 -5.47 7.40 -11.12
CA ARG A 235 -4.05 7.63 -11.46
C ARG A 235 -3.13 6.69 -10.66
N HIS A 236 -3.51 5.42 -10.58
CA HIS A 236 -2.80 4.37 -9.84
C HIS A 236 -2.73 4.57 -8.31
N GLN A 237 -3.52 5.48 -7.74
CA GLN A 237 -3.67 5.64 -6.29
C GLN A 237 -4.97 4.99 -5.83
N LYS A 238 -4.89 4.12 -4.82
CA LYS A 238 -6.05 3.45 -4.23
C LYS A 238 -6.92 4.47 -3.47
N VAL A 239 -8.24 4.37 -3.65
CA VAL A 239 -9.25 5.30 -3.10
C VAL A 239 -10.19 4.57 -2.15
N ILE A 240 -10.62 3.36 -2.54
CA ILE A 240 -11.46 2.47 -1.74
C ILE A 240 -10.88 1.06 -1.83
N GLU A 241 -10.79 0.39 -0.69
CA GLU A 241 -10.31 -0.97 -0.55
C GLU A 241 -11.34 -1.81 0.20
N GLU A 242 -11.45 -3.09 -0.16
CA GLU A 242 -12.38 -3.99 0.52
C GLU A 242 -11.81 -5.40 0.72
N ALA A 243 -12.26 -6.06 1.78
CA ALA A 243 -11.88 -7.43 2.13
C ALA A 243 -13.11 -8.21 2.60
N PRO A 244 -13.33 -9.45 2.12
CA PRO A 244 -12.63 -10.13 1.03
C PRO A 244 -12.89 -9.51 -0.36
N ALA A 245 -12.15 -9.94 -1.38
CA ALA A 245 -12.36 -9.48 -2.76
C ALA A 245 -13.64 -10.11 -3.35
N PRO A 246 -14.57 -9.31 -3.91
CA PRO A 246 -15.83 -9.85 -4.44
C PRO A 246 -15.59 -10.78 -5.64
N HIS A 247 -16.41 -11.81 -5.80
CA HIS A 247 -16.42 -12.71 -6.97
C HIS A 247 -15.12 -13.47 -7.25
N ILE A 248 -14.23 -13.64 -6.27
CA ILE A 248 -13.05 -14.51 -6.39
C ILE A 248 -13.28 -15.78 -5.56
N PRO A 249 -13.18 -16.99 -6.16
CA PRO A 249 -13.39 -18.22 -5.40
C PRO A 249 -12.35 -18.40 -4.28
N ALA A 250 -12.81 -18.70 -3.06
CA ALA A 250 -11.95 -18.91 -1.89
C ALA A 250 -10.86 -19.98 -2.09
N ARG A 251 -11.10 -20.99 -2.94
CA ARG A 251 -10.09 -21.99 -3.30
C ARG A 251 -8.91 -21.38 -4.05
N LEU A 252 -9.16 -20.40 -4.91
CA LEU A 252 -8.13 -19.69 -5.65
C LEU A 252 -7.30 -18.80 -4.71
N ILE A 253 -7.98 -18.09 -3.80
CA ILE A 253 -7.34 -17.31 -2.73
C ILE A 253 -6.44 -18.21 -1.86
N SER A 254 -6.96 -19.35 -1.41
CA SER A 254 -6.17 -20.27 -0.58
C SER A 254 -4.93 -20.79 -1.30
N ARG A 255 -5.05 -21.07 -2.61
CA ARG A 255 -3.93 -21.51 -3.43
C ARG A 255 -2.87 -20.43 -3.62
N ILE A 256 -3.26 -19.18 -3.92
CA ILE A 256 -2.30 -18.09 -4.11
C ILE A 256 -1.72 -17.61 -2.77
N GLY A 257 -2.53 -17.59 -1.72
CA GLY A 257 -2.12 -17.24 -0.36
C GLY A 257 -1.06 -18.18 0.19
N GLU A 258 -1.24 -19.49 0.04
CA GLU A 258 -0.21 -20.46 0.46
C GLU A 258 1.08 -20.29 -0.35
N ARG A 259 1.00 -20.00 -1.66
CA ARG A 259 2.20 -19.71 -2.47
C ARG A 259 2.94 -18.47 -1.98
N CYS A 260 2.22 -17.42 -1.57
CA CYS A 260 2.82 -16.21 -1.01
C CYS A 260 3.48 -16.50 0.34
N ALA A 261 2.82 -17.27 1.22
CA ALA A 261 3.39 -17.70 2.49
C ALA A 261 4.63 -18.58 2.30
N ASP A 262 4.59 -19.55 1.38
CA ASP A 262 5.73 -20.38 0.98
C ASP A 262 6.88 -19.55 0.43
N ALA A 263 6.59 -18.53 -0.38
CA ALA A 263 7.60 -17.61 -0.88
C ALA A 263 8.30 -16.92 0.31
N CYS A 264 7.54 -16.35 1.25
CA CYS A 264 8.09 -15.73 2.47
C CYS A 264 8.96 -16.69 3.29
N ARG A 265 8.61 -17.98 3.39
CA ARG A 265 9.44 -18.98 4.08
C ARG A 265 10.77 -19.26 3.37
N ARG A 266 10.84 -19.09 2.05
CA ARG A 266 12.05 -19.36 1.24
C ARG A 266 13.09 -18.24 1.34
N PHE A 267 12.65 -16.99 1.38
CA PHE A 267 13.55 -15.83 1.53
C PHE A 267 13.57 -15.25 2.95
N ASP A 268 13.20 -16.06 3.95
CA ASP A 268 13.27 -15.74 5.37
C ASP A 268 12.64 -14.36 5.73
N TYR A 269 11.47 -14.07 5.13
CA TYR A 269 10.73 -12.83 5.36
C TYR A 269 10.36 -12.65 6.83
N ARG A 270 10.46 -11.41 7.35
CA ARG A 270 10.11 -11.05 8.73
C ARG A 270 9.10 -9.91 8.74
N GLY A 271 8.05 -10.03 9.54
CA GLY A 271 7.06 -8.97 9.77
C GLY A 271 5.86 -9.08 8.83
N ALA A 272 5.22 -7.94 8.57
CA ALA A 272 4.07 -7.84 7.67
C ALA A 272 4.50 -7.39 6.28
N GLY A 273 3.88 -7.98 5.26
CA GLY A 273 4.08 -7.60 3.86
C GLY A 273 2.86 -7.95 3.03
N THR A 274 2.79 -7.38 1.84
CA THR A 274 1.68 -7.62 0.91
C THR A 274 2.21 -7.96 -0.47
N PHE A 275 1.68 -9.03 -1.06
CA PHE A 275 1.90 -9.36 -2.46
C PHE A 275 0.78 -8.76 -3.28
N GLU A 276 1.11 -7.88 -4.22
CA GLU A 276 0.14 -7.26 -5.10
C GLU A 276 0.06 -8.01 -6.44
N PHE A 277 -1.16 -8.17 -6.94
CA PHE A 277 -1.46 -8.85 -8.18
C PHE A 277 -2.42 -8.04 -9.05
N LEU A 278 -2.26 -8.19 -10.36
CA LEU A 278 -3.35 -7.99 -11.29
C LEU A 278 -4.12 -9.30 -11.45
N TYR A 279 -5.44 -9.24 -11.30
CA TYR A 279 -6.34 -10.38 -11.44
C TYR A 279 -7.26 -10.17 -12.65
N GLU A 280 -7.23 -11.11 -13.58
CA GLU A 280 -8.09 -11.10 -14.78
C GLU A 280 -8.41 -12.54 -15.21
N ASN A 281 -9.64 -12.80 -15.63
CA ASN A 281 -10.07 -14.10 -16.19
C ASN A 281 -9.75 -15.34 -15.31
N GLY A 282 -9.75 -15.18 -13.99
CA GLY A 282 -9.46 -16.28 -13.05
C GLY A 282 -7.98 -16.52 -12.78
N GLU A 283 -7.10 -15.64 -13.28
CA GLU A 283 -5.65 -15.75 -13.12
C GLU A 283 -5.10 -14.56 -12.32
N PHE A 284 -4.14 -14.84 -11.44
CA PHE A 284 -3.37 -13.85 -10.69
C PHE A 284 -2.03 -13.61 -11.39
N PHE A 285 -1.59 -12.36 -11.48
CA PHE A 285 -0.30 -11.99 -12.02
C PHE A 285 0.42 -11.02 -11.09
N PHE A 286 1.50 -11.49 -10.47
CA PHE A 286 2.30 -10.71 -9.54
C PHE A 286 2.85 -9.45 -10.21
N ILE A 287 2.73 -8.32 -9.51
CA ILE A 287 3.26 -7.03 -9.94
C ILE A 287 4.36 -6.51 -9.02
N GLU A 288 4.14 -6.56 -7.71
CA GLU A 288 5.11 -6.12 -6.71
C GLU A 288 4.79 -6.72 -5.34
N MET A 289 5.73 -6.57 -4.41
CA MET A 289 5.51 -6.86 -3.00
C MET A 289 5.85 -5.61 -2.22
N ASN A 290 4.90 -5.10 -1.42
CA ASN A 290 5.24 -4.06 -0.46
C ASN A 290 5.82 -4.69 0.80
N THR A 291 7.06 -4.33 1.13
CA THR A 291 7.81 -4.93 2.24
C THR A 291 7.54 -4.23 3.57
N ARG A 292 6.25 -3.96 3.84
CA ARG A 292 5.78 -3.15 4.96
C ARG A 292 4.28 -3.35 5.19
N VAL A 293 3.77 -2.77 6.27
CA VAL A 293 2.32 -2.56 6.44
C VAL A 293 1.78 -1.62 5.37
N GLN A 294 0.52 -1.77 5.00
CA GLN A 294 -0.18 -0.90 4.04
C GLN A 294 -1.27 -0.08 4.74
N VAL A 295 -1.77 0.94 4.05
CA VAL A 295 -2.79 1.86 4.57
C VAL A 295 -4.07 1.09 4.91
N GLU A 296 -4.45 0.19 4.00
CA GLU A 296 -5.64 -0.65 3.97
C GLU A 296 -5.54 -1.94 4.81
N HIS A 297 -4.50 -2.10 5.65
CA HIS A 297 -4.45 -3.21 6.61
C HIS A 297 -5.71 -3.33 7.50
N PRO A 298 -6.44 -2.26 7.89
CA PRO A 298 -7.60 -2.36 8.78
C PRO A 298 -8.76 -3.20 8.22
N VAL A 299 -8.98 -3.27 6.90
CA VAL A 299 -10.04 -4.15 6.37
C VAL A 299 -9.73 -5.63 6.61
N THR A 300 -8.45 -6.00 6.55
CA THR A 300 -7.99 -7.34 6.92
C THR A 300 -8.12 -7.59 8.42
N GLU A 301 -7.73 -6.64 9.26
CA GLU A 301 -7.90 -6.76 10.72
C GLU A 301 -9.37 -6.93 11.09
N ALA A 302 -10.27 -6.20 10.43
CA ALA A 302 -11.71 -6.24 10.71
C ALA A 302 -12.33 -7.62 10.41
N ILE A 303 -11.91 -8.29 9.33
CA ILE A 303 -12.48 -9.60 8.96
C ILE A 303 -11.77 -10.79 9.62
N THR A 304 -10.55 -10.61 10.12
CA THR A 304 -9.76 -11.68 10.77
C THR A 304 -9.72 -11.59 12.29
N GLY A 305 -9.89 -10.39 12.85
CA GLY A 305 -9.65 -10.10 14.27
C GLY A 305 -8.17 -10.10 14.68
N ILE A 306 -7.24 -10.19 13.72
CA ILE A 306 -5.80 -10.20 13.99
C ILE A 306 -5.26 -8.77 13.88
N ASP A 307 -4.68 -8.26 14.97
CA ASP A 307 -3.98 -6.97 14.97
C ASP A 307 -2.60 -7.11 14.31
N ILE A 308 -2.48 -6.61 13.08
CA ILE A 308 -1.30 -6.76 12.23
C ILE A 308 -0.10 -6.00 12.82
N VAL A 309 -0.33 -4.80 13.35
CA VAL A 309 0.74 -3.95 13.87
C VAL A 309 1.30 -4.50 15.19
N GLN A 310 0.45 -5.07 16.05
CA GLN A 310 0.93 -5.81 17.22
C GLN A 310 1.74 -7.04 16.82
N GLU A 311 1.30 -7.81 15.83
CA GLU A 311 2.08 -8.95 15.35
C GLU A 311 3.44 -8.52 14.78
N GLN A 312 3.52 -7.39 14.04
CA GLN A 312 4.80 -6.85 13.59
C GLN A 312 5.75 -6.58 14.74
N ILE A 313 5.26 -5.92 15.82
CA ILE A 313 6.05 -5.60 17.01
C ILE A 313 6.51 -6.88 17.71
N ARG A 314 5.61 -7.86 17.90
CA ARG A 314 5.93 -9.14 18.57
C ARG A 314 6.99 -9.93 17.81
N VAL A 315 6.81 -10.07 16.49
CA VAL A 315 7.78 -10.73 15.62
C VAL A 315 9.14 -10.04 15.68
N ALA A 316 9.17 -8.71 15.61
CA ALA A 316 10.41 -7.95 15.71
C ALA A 316 11.07 -8.10 17.08
N ALA A 317 10.29 -8.26 18.16
CA ALA A 317 10.78 -8.57 19.50
C ALA A 317 11.28 -10.02 19.66
N GLY A 318 11.28 -10.81 18.58
CA GLY A 318 11.75 -12.18 18.55
C GLY A 318 10.72 -13.23 18.99
N GLU A 319 9.45 -12.87 19.11
CA GLU A 319 8.37 -13.83 19.39
C GLU A 319 8.01 -14.64 18.13
N LYS A 320 7.50 -15.86 18.34
CA LYS A 320 6.90 -16.67 17.29
C LYS A 320 5.52 -16.12 16.93
N LEU A 321 5.07 -16.33 15.68
CA LEU A 321 3.69 -16.04 15.29
C LEU A 321 2.72 -16.76 16.23
N ARG A 322 1.73 -16.01 16.73
CA ARG A 322 0.70 -16.55 17.63
C ARG A 322 -0.31 -17.46 16.91
N TYR A 323 -0.35 -17.37 15.58
CA TYR A 323 -1.35 -18.02 14.73
C TYR A 323 -0.68 -18.94 13.72
N ARG A 324 -1.31 -20.10 13.46
CA ARG A 324 -1.05 -20.91 12.26
C ARG A 324 -2.14 -20.63 11.24
N GLN A 325 -1.94 -21.05 9.99
CA GLN A 325 -2.91 -20.81 8.92
C GLN A 325 -4.32 -21.31 9.24
N LYS A 326 -4.44 -22.47 9.91
CA LYS A 326 -5.72 -23.05 10.33
C LYS A 326 -6.44 -22.29 11.44
N ASP A 327 -5.73 -21.41 12.14
CA ASP A 327 -6.28 -20.59 13.23
C ASP A 327 -6.86 -19.27 12.68
N VAL A 328 -6.59 -18.93 11.40
CA VAL A 328 -7.12 -17.72 10.73
C VAL A 328 -8.53 -17.98 10.23
N THR A 329 -9.50 -17.20 10.72
CA THR A 329 -10.89 -17.24 10.27
C THR A 329 -11.29 -15.94 9.62
N PHE A 330 -11.96 -16.01 8.46
CA PHE A 330 -12.49 -14.85 7.75
C PHE A 330 -13.99 -14.73 8.03
N ARG A 331 -14.43 -13.56 8.54
CA ARG A 331 -15.83 -13.30 8.87
C ARG A 331 -16.28 -11.96 8.33
N GLY A 332 -17.47 -11.93 7.72
CA GLY A 332 -18.08 -10.70 7.24
C GLY A 332 -17.31 -10.07 6.09
N HIS A 333 -17.43 -8.75 5.97
CA HIS A 333 -16.87 -7.93 4.92
C HIS A 333 -16.51 -6.55 5.49
N ALA A 334 -15.38 -5.99 5.06
CA ALA A 334 -14.94 -4.67 5.45
C ALA A 334 -14.61 -3.82 4.22
N ILE A 335 -14.92 -2.52 4.30
CA ILE A 335 -14.61 -1.53 3.27
C ILE A 335 -13.92 -0.35 3.95
N GLU A 336 -12.83 0.14 3.38
CA GLU A 336 -12.12 1.35 3.79
C GLU A 336 -12.27 2.44 2.74
N CYS A 337 -12.53 3.66 3.20
CA CYS A 337 -12.46 4.89 2.40
C CYS A 337 -11.34 5.78 2.93
N ARG A 338 -10.39 6.15 2.05
CA ARG A 338 -9.33 7.12 2.38
C ARG A 338 -9.88 8.54 2.33
N ILE A 339 -9.93 9.21 3.48
CA ILE A 339 -10.39 10.60 3.57
C ILE A 339 -9.20 11.52 3.36
N ASN A 340 -9.21 12.26 2.26
CA ASN A 340 -8.15 13.18 1.86
C ASN A 340 -8.64 14.64 1.90
N ALA A 341 -7.76 15.55 2.30
CA ALA A 341 -7.90 16.99 2.19
C ALA A 341 -7.67 17.43 0.73
N GLU A 342 -8.64 17.15 -0.13
CA GLU A 342 -8.61 17.47 -1.55
C GLU A 342 -10.01 17.73 -2.09
N ASP A 343 -10.11 18.38 -3.24
CA ASP A 343 -11.37 18.51 -3.95
C ASP A 343 -11.87 17.13 -4.43
N PRO A 344 -13.15 16.77 -4.24
CA PRO A 344 -13.63 15.40 -4.46
C PRO A 344 -13.53 14.89 -5.90
N PHE A 345 -13.54 15.78 -6.89
CA PHE A 345 -13.61 15.38 -8.30
C PHE A 345 -12.39 15.84 -9.11
N THR A 346 -11.78 16.97 -8.72
CA THR A 346 -10.53 17.43 -9.34
C THR A 346 -9.28 16.97 -8.58
N PHE A 347 -9.43 16.53 -7.32
CA PHE A 347 -8.37 16.03 -6.44
C PHE A 347 -7.23 17.03 -6.23
N VAL A 348 -7.52 18.32 -6.40
CA VAL A 348 -6.59 19.39 -6.06
C VAL A 348 -6.46 19.39 -4.53
N PRO A 349 -5.24 19.25 -3.96
CA PRO A 349 -5.06 19.28 -2.52
C PRO A 349 -5.61 20.57 -1.91
N CYS A 350 -6.26 20.46 -0.76
CA CYS A 350 -6.88 21.56 -0.02
C CYS A 350 -6.42 21.52 1.46
N PRO A 351 -5.11 21.74 1.72
CA PRO A 351 -4.62 21.88 3.09
C PRO A 351 -5.19 23.15 3.73
N GLY A 352 -5.30 23.17 5.05
CA GLY A 352 -5.88 24.30 5.76
C GLY A 352 -6.24 23.97 7.20
N LYS A 353 -6.81 24.96 7.88
CA LYS A 353 -7.24 24.83 9.27
C LYS A 353 -8.62 24.18 9.33
N ILE A 354 -8.74 23.09 10.08
CA ILE A 354 -10.00 22.43 10.34
C ILE A 354 -10.78 23.25 11.38
N THR A 355 -11.91 23.82 10.98
CA THR A 355 -12.76 24.65 11.86
C THR A 355 -13.76 23.82 12.64
N PHE A 356 -14.19 22.70 12.07
CA PHE A 356 -15.10 21.75 12.67
C PHE A 356 -14.70 20.32 12.28
N TYR A 357 -14.76 19.39 13.24
CA TYR A 357 -14.53 17.98 13.01
C TYR A 357 -15.49 17.13 13.85
N HIS A 358 -16.27 16.29 13.16
CA HIS A 358 -17.15 15.30 13.76
C HIS A 358 -16.89 13.94 13.09
N PRO A 359 -16.16 13.02 13.75
CA PRO A 359 -15.99 11.65 13.23
C PRO A 359 -17.29 10.85 13.36
N PRO A 360 -17.58 9.96 12.39
CA PRO A 360 -18.69 9.03 12.53
C PRO A 360 -18.37 7.93 13.57
N GLY A 361 -19.40 7.19 14.00
CA GLY A 361 -19.27 6.11 14.96
C GLY A 361 -20.35 5.04 14.84
N GLY A 362 -20.56 4.26 15.91
CA GLY A 362 -21.57 3.21 15.97
C GLY A 362 -21.07 1.81 15.57
N PRO A 363 -21.96 0.80 15.62
CA PRO A 363 -21.58 -0.59 15.41
C PRO A 363 -20.95 -0.85 14.04
N GLY A 364 -19.74 -1.41 14.04
CA GLY A 364 -19.01 -1.77 12.82
C GLY A 364 -18.31 -0.60 12.13
N ILE A 365 -18.23 0.58 12.74
CA ILE A 365 -17.46 1.72 12.23
C ILE A 365 -16.17 1.88 13.01
N ARG A 366 -15.04 1.92 12.30
CA ARG A 366 -13.71 2.27 12.81
C ARG A 366 -13.20 3.50 12.08
N VAL A 367 -12.57 4.42 12.82
CA VAL A 367 -11.95 5.63 12.26
C VAL A 367 -10.51 5.72 12.74
N ASP A 368 -9.58 5.70 11.78
CA ASP A 368 -8.16 5.89 12.02
C ASP A 368 -7.77 7.27 11.49
N SER A 369 -7.57 8.23 12.40
CA SER A 369 -7.28 9.62 12.06
C SER A 369 -6.43 10.31 13.11
N HIS A 370 -5.62 11.27 12.67
CA HIS A 370 -4.78 12.12 13.53
C HIS A 370 -5.30 13.56 13.63
N ILE A 371 -6.37 13.91 12.90
CA ILE A 371 -6.91 15.27 12.91
C ILE A 371 -7.80 15.50 14.13
N TYR A 372 -7.96 16.77 14.47
CA TYR A 372 -8.86 17.24 15.51
C TYR A 372 -9.31 18.67 15.18
N GLN A 373 -10.37 19.15 15.82
CA GLN A 373 -10.84 20.52 15.60
C GLN A 373 -9.74 21.53 15.96
N GLY A 374 -9.43 22.43 15.03
CA GLY A 374 -8.35 23.41 15.16
C GLY A 374 -6.99 22.95 14.62
N TYR A 375 -6.84 21.67 14.22
CA TYR A 375 -5.64 21.19 13.52
C TYR A 375 -5.48 21.86 12.16
N THR A 376 -4.24 22.19 11.79
CA THR A 376 -3.90 22.72 10.47
C THR A 376 -3.23 21.62 9.66
N VAL A 377 -3.90 21.17 8.59
CA VAL A 377 -3.33 20.22 7.63
C VAL A 377 -2.19 20.92 6.87
N PRO A 378 -0.94 20.41 6.94
CA PRO A 378 0.19 21.03 6.26
C PRO A 378 0.14 20.75 4.74
N GLN A 379 0.66 21.68 3.95
CA GLN A 379 0.78 21.53 2.49
C GLN A 379 1.95 20.66 2.03
N HIS A 380 2.81 20.21 2.96
CA HIS A 380 4.10 19.58 2.65
C HIS A 380 4.04 18.06 2.51
N TYR A 381 2.95 17.43 2.93
CA TYR A 381 2.81 15.97 3.00
C TYR A 381 1.60 15.51 2.18
N ASP A 382 1.34 14.20 2.21
CA ASP A 382 0.17 13.63 1.58
C ASP A 382 -1.13 14.25 2.14
N SER A 383 -2.18 14.26 1.31
CA SER A 383 -3.46 14.87 1.66
C SER A 383 -4.29 14.00 2.61
N MET A 384 -3.88 12.79 2.99
CA MET A 384 -4.72 11.90 3.78
C MET A 384 -4.86 12.41 5.22
N VAL A 385 -6.11 12.64 5.62
CA VAL A 385 -6.46 13.12 6.96
C VAL A 385 -7.02 12.00 7.84
N GLY A 386 -7.50 10.91 7.25
CA GLY A 386 -7.90 9.73 7.99
C GLY A 386 -8.49 8.65 7.10
N LYS A 387 -8.97 7.59 7.74
CA LYS A 387 -9.58 6.43 7.10
C LYS A 387 -10.87 6.10 7.84
N VAL A 388 -11.93 5.84 7.09
CA VAL A 388 -13.19 5.32 7.64
C VAL A 388 -13.33 3.89 7.17
N ILE A 389 -13.53 2.98 8.12
CA ILE A 389 -13.66 1.55 7.86
C ILE A 389 -15.02 1.09 8.35
N ALA A 390 -15.78 0.45 7.46
CA ALA A 390 -17.07 -0.12 7.76
C ALA A 390 -17.00 -1.64 7.63
N TYR A 391 -17.32 -2.34 8.72
CA TYR A 391 -17.47 -3.78 8.79
C TYR A 391 -18.95 -4.16 8.76
N GLY A 392 -19.31 -5.28 8.14
CA GLY A 392 -20.63 -5.90 8.20
C GLY A 392 -20.57 -7.41 8.03
N ASP A 393 -21.61 -8.13 8.45
CA ASP A 393 -21.73 -9.59 8.26
C ASP A 393 -21.84 -9.94 6.76
N THR A 394 -22.27 -8.97 5.95
CA THR A 394 -22.30 -9.05 4.49
C THR A 394 -21.71 -7.77 3.89
N ARG A 395 -21.22 -7.87 2.64
CA ARG A 395 -20.78 -6.71 1.85
C ARG A 395 -21.84 -5.62 1.77
N GLU A 396 -23.11 -6.01 1.57
CA GLU A 396 -24.23 -5.07 1.52
C GLU A 396 -24.38 -4.30 2.84
N GLN A 397 -24.27 -4.98 3.98
CA GLN A 397 -24.32 -4.31 5.28
C GLN A 397 -23.13 -3.37 5.48
N ALA A 398 -21.92 -3.77 5.07
CA ALA A 398 -20.73 -2.91 5.13
C ALA A 398 -20.92 -1.63 4.29
N ILE A 399 -21.44 -1.75 3.07
CA ILE A 399 -21.77 -0.60 2.21
C ILE A 399 -22.80 0.31 2.88
N ARG A 400 -23.89 -0.25 3.43
CA ARG A 400 -24.93 0.55 4.11
C ARG A 400 -24.37 1.28 5.33
N ARG A 401 -23.51 0.63 6.13
CA ARG A 401 -22.81 1.25 7.27
C ARG A 401 -21.87 2.36 6.80
N MET A 402 -21.11 2.14 5.72
CA MET A 402 -20.25 3.18 5.14
C MET A 402 -21.05 4.39 4.67
N ARG A 403 -22.20 4.19 4.01
CA ARG A 403 -23.09 5.30 3.60
C ARG A 403 -23.53 6.15 4.78
N ILE A 404 -23.92 5.52 5.89
CA ILE A 404 -24.32 6.22 7.12
C ILE A 404 -23.13 6.98 7.69
N ALA A 405 -21.98 6.31 7.88
CA ALA A 405 -20.78 6.94 8.43
C ALA A 405 -20.30 8.15 7.60
N LEU A 406 -20.29 8.05 6.28
CA LEU A 406 -19.92 9.17 5.40
C LEU A 406 -20.96 10.30 5.40
N SER A 407 -22.23 10.02 5.74
CA SER A 407 -23.26 11.06 5.89
C SER A 407 -23.19 11.80 7.22
N GLU A 408 -22.66 11.14 8.27
CA GLU A 408 -22.49 11.71 9.61
C GLU A 408 -21.13 12.42 9.77
N MET A 409 -20.14 12.07 8.96
CA MET A 409 -18.80 12.66 9.04
C MET A 409 -18.79 14.13 8.62
N GLY A 410 -18.45 15.02 9.55
CA GLY A 410 -18.30 16.45 9.31
C GLY A 410 -16.84 16.89 9.36
N ILE A 411 -16.33 17.50 8.28
CA ILE A 411 -15.05 18.21 8.27
C ILE A 411 -15.27 19.56 7.56
N GLU A 412 -15.01 20.66 8.27
CA GLU A 412 -15.08 22.01 7.70
C GLU A 412 -13.74 22.74 7.78
N GLY A 413 -13.57 23.78 6.96
CA GLY A 413 -12.34 24.58 6.85
C GLY A 413 -11.36 24.09 5.77
N ILE A 414 -11.59 22.87 5.25
CA ILE A 414 -10.90 22.28 4.09
C ILE A 414 -11.93 21.56 3.20
N LYS A 415 -11.58 21.34 1.93
CA LYS A 415 -12.32 20.39 1.09
C LYS A 415 -11.87 18.97 1.40
N THR A 416 -12.78 18.01 1.22
CA THR A 416 -12.47 16.59 1.32
C THR A 416 -13.08 15.80 0.18
N ASN A 417 -12.55 14.60 -0.05
CA ASN A 417 -13.06 13.64 -1.02
C ASN A 417 -14.29 12.84 -0.52
N ILE A 418 -14.88 13.18 0.64
CA ILE A 418 -16.09 12.52 1.17
C ILE A 418 -17.25 12.48 0.14
N PRO A 419 -17.57 13.56 -0.61
CA PRO A 419 -18.62 13.52 -1.61
C PRO A 419 -18.40 12.48 -2.72
N LEU A 420 -17.15 12.23 -3.12
CA LEU A 420 -16.82 11.17 -4.07
C LEU A 420 -17.14 9.79 -3.48
N HIS A 421 -16.74 9.54 -2.24
CA HIS A 421 -17.05 8.29 -1.55
C HIS A 421 -18.55 8.07 -1.39
N GLN A 422 -19.31 9.12 -1.06
CA GLN A 422 -20.78 9.06 -0.97
C GLN A 422 -21.42 8.66 -2.30
N GLU A 423 -20.90 9.17 -3.42
CA GLU A 423 -21.36 8.77 -4.77
C GLU A 423 -20.98 7.33 -5.08
N LEU A 424 -19.74 6.93 -4.84
CA LEU A 424 -19.26 5.58 -5.12
C LEU A 424 -19.99 4.52 -4.29
N MET A 425 -20.34 4.83 -3.04
CA MET A 425 -21.16 3.93 -2.23
C MET A 425 -22.56 3.73 -2.79
N GLN A 426 -23.08 4.61 -3.66
CA GLN A 426 -24.38 4.49 -4.33
C GLN A 426 -24.27 3.94 -5.76
N ASP A 427 -23.05 3.85 -6.29
CA ASP A 427 -22.78 3.42 -7.65
C ASP A 427 -23.13 1.94 -7.87
N ALA A 428 -23.99 1.66 -8.86
CA ALA A 428 -24.49 0.32 -9.10
C ALA A 428 -23.37 -0.69 -9.44
N ARG A 429 -22.32 -0.26 -10.17
CA ARG A 429 -21.20 -1.15 -10.54
C ARG A 429 -20.30 -1.44 -9.35
N PHE A 430 -20.03 -0.44 -8.50
CA PHE A 430 -19.32 -0.69 -7.25
C PHE A 430 -20.12 -1.60 -6.31
N VAL A 431 -21.44 -1.39 -6.19
CA VAL A 431 -22.32 -2.24 -5.37
C VAL A 431 -22.42 -3.67 -5.92
N GLU A 432 -22.36 -3.86 -7.24
CA GLU A 432 -22.23 -5.18 -7.87
C GLU A 432 -20.87 -5.84 -7.55
N GLY A 433 -19.79 -5.04 -7.53
CA GLY A 433 -18.42 -5.46 -7.25
C GLY A 433 -17.67 -5.97 -8.50
N GLY A 434 -16.34 -6.11 -8.38
CA GLY A 434 -15.50 -6.63 -9.46
C GLY A 434 -15.12 -5.63 -10.55
N THR A 435 -15.17 -4.33 -10.26
CA THR A 435 -14.75 -3.27 -11.19
C THR A 435 -13.24 -3.31 -11.44
N SER A 436 -12.82 -3.12 -12.71
CA SER A 436 -11.39 -3.00 -13.07
C SER A 436 -10.74 -1.72 -12.53
N ILE A 437 -9.41 -1.67 -12.50
CA ILE A 437 -8.62 -0.48 -12.15
C ILE A 437 -8.91 0.76 -13.03
N HIS A 438 -9.51 0.57 -14.20
CA HIS A 438 -9.86 1.65 -15.13
C HIS A 438 -11.23 2.28 -14.85
N TYR A 439 -12.01 1.72 -13.92
CA TYR A 439 -13.42 2.09 -13.75
C TYR A 439 -13.61 3.55 -13.31
N LEU A 440 -12.99 3.93 -12.17
CA LEU A 440 -13.15 5.26 -11.60
C LEU A 440 -12.62 6.35 -12.53
N GLU A 441 -11.46 6.10 -13.17
CA GLU A 441 -10.88 7.05 -14.12
C GLU A 441 -11.79 7.30 -15.32
N LYS A 442 -12.38 6.24 -15.91
CA LYS A 442 -13.36 6.38 -17.00
C LYS A 442 -14.60 7.15 -16.54
N LYS A 443 -15.15 6.82 -15.36
CA LYS A 443 -16.33 7.48 -14.79
C LYS A 443 -16.11 8.98 -14.57
N LEU A 444 -14.97 9.38 -14.01
CA LEU A 444 -14.64 10.79 -13.78
C LEU A 444 -14.39 11.56 -15.09
N ALA A 445 -13.80 10.90 -16.10
CA ALA A 445 -13.61 11.49 -17.42
C ALA A 445 -14.94 11.76 -18.14
N GLU A 446 -15.91 10.85 -18.04
CA GLU A 446 -17.26 11.00 -18.62
C GLU A 446 -18.04 12.19 -18.05
N LYS A 447 -17.78 12.55 -16.78
CA LYS A 447 -18.37 13.73 -16.14
C LYS A 447 -17.71 15.06 -16.53
N GLY A 448 -16.62 15.03 -17.28
CA GLY A 448 -15.81 16.23 -17.57
C GLY A 448 -14.98 16.72 -16.39
N GLU A 449 -14.84 15.91 -15.34
CA GLU A 449 -14.18 16.27 -14.07
C GLU A 449 -12.66 16.00 -14.11
N VAL A 450 -12.20 15.20 -15.08
CA VAL A 450 -10.78 14.94 -15.33
C VAL A 450 -10.46 15.23 -16.80
N LYS A 451 -9.65 16.26 -17.07
CA LYS A 451 -8.99 16.40 -18.37
C LYS A 451 -7.92 15.30 -18.48
N ARG A 452 -8.01 14.50 -19.54
CA ARG A 452 -7.00 13.50 -19.93
C ARG A 452 -5.59 14.08 -19.94
#